data_AF-A0A920JA23-F1
#
_entry.id   AF-A0A920JA23-F1
#
_cell.length_a   1.000
_cell.length_b   1.000
_cell.length_c   1.000
_cell.angle_alpha   90.00
_cell.angle_beta   90.00
_cell.angle_gamma   90.00
#
_symmetry.space_group_name_H-M   'P 1'
#
loop_
_entity.id
_entity.type
_entity.pdbx_description
1 polymer ?
#
loop_
_entity_poly.entity_id
_entity_poly.type
_entity_poly.pdbx_seq_one_letter_code
_entity_poly.pdbx_strand_id
1 'polypeptide(L)'
;MKFNEQFFISSMCKVLIFRSLEKLVSQQEWYQGGYRRNVVTYALAKLMRILSAKGKRINYQKIWSIQSLPEEMNDCLIDLSFKAYEHLVNPPAGMPLNITEYAKRDDCWELFKDSEFDLPADSSKFLISKSKETEIIKEGEKKQKFINEVDVKKQVIELGGPFWAKVLEFSSQNNLLTQRDWSLLNSATAIPRKVRV
;
A
#
# COMPACT_ATOMS: atom_id res chain seq x y z
N MET A 1 -3.73 0.53 13.24
CA MET A 1 -3.69 0.52 11.76
C MET A 1 -4.99 -0.10 11.28
N LYS A 2 -5.83 0.60 10.50
CA LYS A 2 -7.05 0.01 9.93
C LYS A 2 -6.70 -0.51 8.53
N PHE A 3 -6.72 -1.82 8.34
CA PHE A 3 -6.51 -2.47 7.05
C PHE A 3 -7.77 -2.28 6.21
N ASN A 4 -7.73 -1.35 5.25
CA ASN A 4 -8.80 -1.15 4.27
C ASN A 4 -8.31 -1.57 2.87
N GLU A 5 -9.24 -1.64 1.91
CA GLU A 5 -8.95 -1.99 0.51
C GLU A 5 -7.78 -1.17 -0.06
N GLN A 6 -7.73 0.14 0.21
CA GLN A 6 -6.68 1.02 -0.29
C GLN A 6 -5.29 0.69 0.30
N PHE A 7 -5.23 0.38 1.59
CA PHE A 7 -4.01 -0.08 2.24
C PHE A 7 -3.52 -1.39 1.64
N PHE A 8 -4.43 -2.35 1.40
CA PHE A 8 -4.10 -3.61 0.75
C PHE A 8 -3.56 -3.40 -0.67
N ILE A 9 -4.27 -2.64 -1.51
CA ILE A 9 -3.87 -2.32 -2.88
C ILE A 9 -2.48 -1.69 -2.91
N SER A 10 -2.25 -0.63 -2.13
CA SER A 10 -0.96 0.06 -2.12
C SER A 10 0.18 -0.83 -1.62
N SER A 11 -0.09 -1.74 -0.68
CA SER A 11 0.91 -2.70 -0.18
C SER A 11 1.27 -3.74 -1.24
N MET A 12 0.28 -4.29 -1.94
CA MET A 12 0.52 -5.25 -3.03
C MET A 12 1.25 -4.58 -4.20
N CYS A 13 0.89 -3.34 -4.54
CA CYS A 13 1.59 -2.60 -5.60
C CYS A 13 3.06 -2.35 -5.23
N LYS A 14 3.39 -2.04 -3.98
CA LYS A 14 4.80 -1.89 -3.53
C LYS A 14 5.58 -3.19 -3.71
N VAL A 15 4.99 -4.33 -3.37
CA VAL A 15 5.60 -5.65 -3.58
C VAL A 15 5.81 -5.91 -5.07
N LEU A 16 4.83 -5.60 -5.90
CA LEU A 16 4.93 -5.73 -7.35
C LEU A 16 6.04 -4.85 -7.93
N ILE A 17 6.10 -3.57 -7.53
CA ILE A 17 7.17 -2.65 -7.94
C ILE A 17 8.55 -3.21 -7.60
N PHE A 18 8.74 -3.64 -6.35
CA PHE A 18 10.01 -4.16 -5.89
C PHE A 18 10.44 -5.41 -6.69
N ARG A 19 9.53 -6.38 -6.85
CA ARG A 19 9.82 -7.63 -7.58
C ARG A 19 10.06 -7.39 -9.07
N SER A 20 9.26 -6.53 -9.69
CA SER A 20 9.44 -6.15 -11.09
C SER A 20 10.80 -5.48 -11.28
N LEU A 21 11.19 -4.56 -10.40
CA LEU A 21 12.48 -3.90 -10.52
C LEU A 21 13.67 -4.85 -10.30
N GLU A 22 13.60 -5.78 -9.34
CA GLU A 22 14.62 -6.82 -9.22
C GLU A 22 14.79 -7.61 -10.51
N LYS A 23 13.68 -7.98 -11.16
CA LYS A 23 13.72 -8.69 -12.44
C LYS A 23 14.33 -7.81 -13.54
N LEU A 24 13.87 -6.57 -13.68
CA LEU A 24 14.34 -5.64 -14.71
C LEU A 24 15.85 -5.40 -14.59
N VAL A 25 16.35 -5.11 -13.38
CA VAL A 25 17.79 -4.92 -13.13
C VAL A 25 18.58 -6.17 -13.52
N SER A 26 18.09 -7.36 -13.17
CA SER A 26 18.79 -8.62 -13.50
C SER A 26 18.87 -8.89 -15.01
N GLN A 27 18.05 -8.21 -15.82
CA GLN A 27 18.01 -8.37 -17.27
C GLN A 27 18.86 -7.33 -18.01
N GLN A 28 19.39 -6.32 -17.32
CA GLN A 28 20.17 -5.26 -17.96
C GLN A 28 21.59 -5.73 -18.29
N GLU A 29 22.09 -5.32 -19.46
CA GLU A 29 23.45 -5.66 -19.91
C GLU A 29 24.55 -5.09 -19.01
N TRP A 30 24.30 -3.91 -18.42
CA TRP A 30 25.24 -3.27 -17.49
C TRP A 30 25.32 -3.98 -16.13
N TYR A 31 24.37 -4.86 -15.81
CA TYR A 31 24.31 -5.53 -14.52
C TYR A 31 25.15 -6.81 -14.53
N GLN A 32 26.35 -6.72 -13.95
CA GLN A 32 27.33 -7.81 -13.91
C GLN A 32 27.11 -8.82 -12.75
N GLY A 33 25.96 -8.77 -12.08
CA GLY A 33 25.68 -9.55 -10.88
C GLY A 33 26.16 -8.89 -9.58
N GLY A 34 25.69 -9.41 -8.45
CA GLY A 34 25.97 -8.84 -7.13
C GLY A 34 25.20 -7.55 -6.83
N TYR A 35 25.04 -7.21 -5.55
CA TYR A 35 24.50 -5.93 -5.07
C TYR A 35 23.10 -5.51 -5.56
N ARG A 36 22.34 -6.37 -6.26
CA ARG A 36 20.97 -6.06 -6.73
C ARG A 36 20.09 -5.44 -5.66
N ARG A 37 20.13 -6.00 -4.45
CA ARG A 37 19.35 -5.50 -3.31
C ARG A 37 19.69 -4.05 -3.00
N ASN A 38 20.98 -3.68 -3.04
CA ASN A 38 21.44 -2.32 -2.81
C ASN A 38 20.97 -1.40 -3.93
N VAL A 39 21.17 -1.78 -5.19
CA VAL A 39 20.75 -1.02 -6.38
C VAL A 39 19.25 -0.74 -6.36
N VAL A 40 18.43 -1.78 -6.22
CA VAL A 40 16.97 -1.68 -6.19
C VAL A 40 16.50 -0.80 -5.02
N THR A 41 17.11 -0.95 -3.85
CA THR A 41 16.76 -0.14 -2.67
C THR A 41 17.09 1.33 -2.89
N TYR A 42 18.27 1.65 -3.40
CA TYR A 42 18.70 3.03 -3.67
C TYR A 42 17.84 3.68 -4.75
N ALA A 43 17.55 2.96 -5.84
CA ALA A 43 16.68 3.46 -6.91
C ALA A 43 15.28 3.80 -6.36
N LEU A 44 14.64 2.88 -5.64
CA LEU A 44 13.30 3.14 -5.08
C LEU A 44 13.32 4.27 -4.04
N ALA A 45 14.31 4.30 -3.15
CA ALA A 45 14.46 5.36 -2.16
C ALA A 45 14.59 6.73 -2.83
N LYS A 46 15.43 6.82 -3.88
CA LYS A 46 15.64 8.05 -4.65
C LYS A 46 14.37 8.47 -5.39
N LEU A 47 13.65 7.56 -6.03
CA LEU A 47 12.37 7.87 -6.67
C LEU A 47 11.40 8.45 -5.65
N MET A 48 11.19 7.77 -4.52
CA MET A 48 10.27 8.21 -3.48
C MET A 48 10.65 9.60 -2.92
N ARG A 49 11.95 9.87 -2.77
CA ARG A 49 12.47 11.18 -2.36
C ARG A 49 12.11 12.28 -3.38
N ILE A 50 12.35 12.05 -4.66
CA ILE A 50 12.05 12.98 -5.75
C ILE A 50 10.53 13.25 -5.82
N LEU A 51 9.72 12.19 -5.79
CA LEU A 51 8.27 12.31 -5.83
C LEU A 51 7.74 13.08 -4.61
N SER A 52 8.28 12.80 -3.42
CA SER A 52 7.90 13.53 -2.20
C SER A 52 8.20 15.03 -2.31
N ALA A 53 9.39 15.39 -2.80
CA ALA A 53 9.80 16.78 -2.99
C ALA A 53 8.93 17.52 -4.02
N LYS A 54 8.51 16.82 -5.10
CA LYS A 54 7.64 17.38 -6.15
C LYS A 54 6.14 17.31 -5.82
N GLY A 55 5.75 16.86 -4.62
CA GLY A 55 4.34 16.71 -4.24
C GLY A 55 3.58 15.66 -5.08
N LYS A 56 4.30 14.70 -5.66
CA LYS A 56 3.79 13.61 -6.50
C LYS A 56 3.78 12.29 -5.74
N ARG A 57 2.98 11.34 -6.23
CA ARG A 57 2.81 9.99 -5.67
C ARG A 57 2.65 9.00 -6.81
N ILE A 58 3.05 7.76 -6.58
CA ILE A 58 2.83 6.67 -7.54
C ILE A 58 1.32 6.40 -7.63
N ASN A 59 0.82 6.26 -8.85
CA ASN A 59 -0.56 5.88 -9.10
C ASN A 59 -0.74 4.36 -8.86
N TYR A 60 -0.87 3.96 -7.59
CA TYR A 60 -1.10 2.55 -7.24
C TYR A 60 -2.40 2.00 -7.83
N GLN A 61 -3.42 2.84 -8.06
CA GLN A 61 -4.67 2.38 -8.68
C GLN A 61 -4.45 1.94 -10.13
N LYS A 62 -3.60 2.66 -10.88
CA LYS A 62 -3.21 2.25 -12.24
C LYS A 62 -2.47 0.91 -12.23
N ILE A 63 -1.47 0.76 -11.35
CA ILE A 63 -0.71 -0.50 -11.21
C ILE A 63 -1.65 -1.65 -10.85
N TRP A 64 -2.58 -1.40 -9.93
CA TRP A 64 -3.58 -2.39 -9.52
C TRP A 64 -4.53 -2.78 -10.65
N SER A 65 -4.99 -1.84 -11.47
CA SER A 65 -5.94 -2.16 -12.54
C SER A 65 -5.30 -3.01 -13.65
N ILE A 66 -4.02 -2.80 -13.95
CA ILE A 66 -3.30 -3.55 -15.00
C ILE A 66 -2.47 -4.73 -14.45
N GLN A 67 -2.44 -4.91 -13.12
CA GLN A 67 -1.65 -5.94 -12.41
C GLN A 67 -0.18 -6.01 -12.88
N SER A 68 0.38 -4.87 -13.30
CA SER A 68 1.71 -4.73 -13.87
C SER A 68 2.19 -3.28 -13.73
N LEU A 69 3.48 -3.04 -13.99
CA LEU A 69 4.01 -1.67 -14.03
C LEU A 69 3.77 -1.08 -15.42
N PRO A 70 3.29 0.18 -15.52
CA PRO A 70 3.31 0.91 -16.79
C PRO A 70 4.72 0.93 -17.38
N GLU A 71 4.82 0.88 -18.71
CA GLU A 71 6.10 0.88 -19.43
C GLU A 71 6.97 2.08 -19.04
N GLU A 72 6.37 3.26 -18.95
CA GLU A 72 7.09 4.50 -18.60
C GLU A 72 7.64 4.48 -17.17
N MET A 73 7.02 3.69 -16.28
CA MET A 73 7.54 3.45 -14.95
C MET A 73 8.70 2.46 -14.98
N ASN A 74 8.66 1.43 -15.84
CA ASN A 74 9.78 0.50 -15.99
C ASN A 74 11.03 1.24 -16.48
N ASP A 75 10.89 2.07 -17.53
CA ASP A 75 12.00 2.83 -18.10
C ASP A 75 12.62 3.78 -17.06
N CYS A 76 11.76 4.56 -16.38
CA CYS A 76 12.21 5.45 -15.29
C CYS A 76 12.96 4.69 -14.19
N LEU A 77 12.51 3.48 -13.83
CA LEU A 77 13.14 2.68 -12.79
C LEU A 77 14.45 2.04 -13.27
N ILE A 78 14.56 1.67 -14.55
CA ILE A 78 15.79 1.16 -15.15
C ILE A 78 16.86 2.26 -15.11
N ASP A 79 16.55 3.46 -15.59
CA ASP A 79 17.47 4.60 -15.61
C ASP A 79 17.97 4.94 -14.21
N LEU A 80 17.05 4.97 -13.24
CA LEU A 80 17.39 5.29 -11.86
C LEU A 80 18.20 4.17 -11.19
N SER A 81 17.96 2.91 -11.59
CA SER A 81 18.74 1.77 -11.13
C SER A 81 20.14 1.76 -11.72
N PHE A 82 20.31 2.15 -12.98
CA PHE A 82 21.62 2.34 -13.58
C PHE A 82 22.41 3.41 -12.83
N LYS A 83 21.79 4.57 -12.57
CA LYS A 83 22.42 5.63 -11.77
C LYS A 83 22.79 5.19 -10.36
N ALA A 84 21.92 4.40 -9.71
CA ALA A 84 22.20 3.82 -8.40
C ALA A 84 23.37 2.82 -8.45
N TYR A 85 23.45 2.01 -9.51
CA TYR A 85 24.54 1.08 -9.73
C TYR A 85 25.87 1.82 -9.91
N GLU A 86 25.93 2.81 -10.81
CA GLU A 86 27.14 3.62 -11.03
C GLU A 86 27.62 4.31 -9.75
N HIS A 87 26.70 4.84 -8.95
CA HIS A 87 27.02 5.43 -7.64
C HIS A 87 27.64 4.42 -6.67
N LEU A 88 27.06 3.21 -6.61
CA LEU A 88 27.47 2.19 -5.64
C LEU A 88 28.80 1.53 -5.99
N VAL A 89 29.08 1.32 -7.28
CA VAL A 89 30.31 0.62 -7.72
C VAL A 89 31.52 1.54 -7.85
N ASN A 90 31.33 2.85 -7.72
CA ASN A 90 32.40 3.86 -7.77
C ASN A 90 32.49 4.67 -6.47
N PRO A 91 32.82 4.04 -5.32
CA PRO A 91 32.97 4.75 -4.06
C PRO A 91 34.08 5.83 -4.14
N PRO A 92 33.86 7.04 -3.59
CA PRO A 92 34.90 8.07 -3.51
C PRO A 92 36.14 7.60 -2.72
N ALA A 93 37.27 8.29 -2.93
CA ALA A 93 38.49 8.01 -2.19
C ALA A 93 38.27 8.11 -0.66
N GLY A 94 38.77 7.13 0.08
CA GLY A 94 38.60 7.03 1.54
C GLY A 94 37.33 6.30 2.00
N MET A 95 36.45 5.89 1.08
CA MET A 95 35.29 5.05 1.39
C MET A 95 35.59 3.55 1.26
N PRO A 96 34.80 2.66 1.90
CA PRO A 96 34.98 1.22 1.77
C PRO A 96 34.87 0.75 0.31
N LEU A 97 35.81 -0.11 -0.11
CA LEU A 97 35.76 -0.75 -1.42
C LEU A 97 34.69 -1.85 -1.49
N ASN A 98 34.30 -2.42 -0.34
CA ASN A 98 33.18 -3.36 -0.29
C ASN A 98 31.87 -2.60 -0.47
N ILE A 99 31.23 -2.78 -1.63
CA ILE A 99 29.99 -2.10 -2.02
C ILE A 99 28.86 -2.31 -0.99
N THR A 100 28.77 -3.48 -0.37
CA THR A 100 27.73 -3.74 0.65
C THR A 100 27.97 -3.00 1.97
N GLU A 101 29.22 -2.68 2.29
CA GLU A 101 29.58 -1.86 3.44
C GLU A 101 29.44 -0.38 3.12
N TYR A 102 29.88 0.04 1.92
CA TYR A 102 29.72 1.40 1.45
C TYR A 102 28.24 1.81 1.41
N ALA A 103 27.37 0.95 0.86
CA ALA A 103 25.93 1.21 0.76
C ALA A 103 25.21 1.39 2.11
N LYS A 104 25.85 1.04 3.24
CA LYS A 104 25.31 1.22 4.60
C LYS A 104 25.78 2.51 5.26
N ARG A 105 26.72 3.25 4.64
CA ARG A 105 27.22 4.52 5.16
C ARG A 105 26.22 5.63 4.86
N ASP A 106 26.02 6.51 5.82
CA ASP A 106 25.18 7.70 5.62
C ASP A 106 25.71 8.57 4.48
N ASP A 107 27.03 8.78 4.41
CA ASP A 107 27.67 9.55 3.35
C ASP A 107 27.39 8.99 1.94
N CYS A 108 27.29 7.66 1.80
CA CYS A 108 26.92 7.03 0.53
C CYS A 108 25.51 7.47 0.11
N TRP A 109 24.56 7.44 1.04
CA TRP A 109 23.20 7.87 0.78
C TRP A 109 23.11 9.38 0.55
N GLU A 110 23.78 10.20 1.36
CA GLU A 110 23.74 11.65 1.24
C GLU A 110 24.23 12.13 -0.14
N LEU A 111 25.36 11.59 -0.63
CA LEU A 111 25.86 11.86 -1.96
C LEU A 111 24.86 11.46 -3.06
N PHE A 112 24.26 10.27 -2.95
CA PHE A 112 23.29 9.82 -3.94
C PHE A 112 21.99 10.62 -3.90
N LYS A 113 21.54 10.98 -2.69
CA LYS A 113 20.33 11.76 -2.43
C LYS A 113 20.39 13.13 -3.07
N ASP A 114 21.58 13.73 -3.16
CA ASP A 114 21.78 15.05 -3.76
C ASP A 114 22.10 15.00 -5.25
N SER A 115 22.41 13.82 -5.80
CA SER A 115 22.63 13.66 -7.25
C SER A 115 21.39 14.05 -8.07
N GLU A 116 21.57 14.73 -9.20
CA GLU A 116 20.43 15.16 -10.03
C GLU A 116 19.76 13.98 -10.73
N PHE A 117 18.44 13.97 -10.79
CA PHE A 117 17.71 13.03 -11.62
C PHE A 117 16.38 13.66 -12.02
N ASP A 118 16.20 13.83 -13.32
CA ASP A 118 14.96 14.33 -13.87
C ASP A 118 14.00 13.19 -14.14
N LEU A 119 12.74 13.41 -13.74
CA LEU A 119 11.69 12.47 -14.10
C LEU A 119 11.46 12.54 -15.62
N PRO A 120 11.24 11.39 -16.28
CA PRO A 120 10.86 11.37 -17.69
C PRO A 120 9.66 12.28 -17.97
N ALA A 121 9.60 12.84 -19.17
CA ALA A 121 8.55 13.79 -19.58
C ALA A 121 7.14 13.19 -19.47
N ASP A 122 7.03 11.87 -19.67
CA ASP A 122 5.79 11.09 -19.58
C ASP A 122 5.54 10.49 -18.19
N SER A 123 6.31 10.89 -17.17
CA SER A 123 6.11 10.44 -15.78
C SER A 123 4.71 10.72 -15.22
N SER A 124 3.99 11.68 -15.80
CA SER A 124 2.57 11.92 -15.49
C SER A 124 1.69 10.68 -15.70
N LYS A 125 2.07 9.75 -16.58
CA LYS A 125 1.30 8.54 -16.88
C LYS A 125 1.27 7.53 -15.73
N PHE A 126 2.23 7.57 -14.80
CA PHE A 126 2.28 6.68 -13.63
C PHE A 126 2.23 7.42 -12.29
N LEU A 127 2.06 8.75 -12.31
CA LEU A 127 2.03 9.60 -11.14
C LEU A 127 0.69 10.29 -10.93
N ILE A 128 0.34 10.54 -9.67
CA ILE A 128 -0.74 11.42 -9.25
C ILE A 128 -0.21 12.51 -8.32
N SER A 129 -1.01 13.54 -8.05
CA SER A 129 -0.68 14.52 -7.00
C SER A 129 -0.90 13.93 -5.61
N LYS A 130 -0.20 14.49 -4.61
CA LYS A 130 -0.44 14.19 -3.20
C LYS A 130 -1.89 14.49 -2.77
N SER A 131 -2.51 15.54 -3.32
CA SER A 131 -3.93 15.83 -3.07
C SER A 131 -4.83 14.72 -3.58
N LYS A 132 -4.56 14.22 -4.80
CA LYS A 132 -5.35 13.13 -5.39
C LYS A 132 -5.21 11.81 -4.62
N GLU A 133 -4.00 11.48 -4.16
CA GLU A 133 -3.78 10.34 -3.27
C GLU A 133 -4.63 10.47 -1.98
N THR A 134 -4.69 11.67 -1.41
CA THR A 134 -5.47 11.93 -0.19
C THR A 134 -6.97 11.77 -0.42
N GLU A 135 -7.49 12.22 -1.57
CA GLU A 135 -8.89 11.99 -1.97
C GLU A 135 -9.21 10.50 -2.05
N ILE A 136 -8.38 9.73 -2.76
CA ILE A 136 -8.56 8.28 -2.93
C ILE A 136 -8.59 7.57 -1.57
N ILE A 137 -7.67 7.93 -0.66
CA ILE A 137 -7.64 7.35 0.70
C ILE A 137 -8.94 7.65 1.46
N LYS A 138 -9.39 8.91 1.44
CA LYS A 138 -10.64 9.32 2.12
C LYS A 138 -11.88 8.63 1.55
N GLU A 139 -11.94 8.47 0.22
CA GLU A 139 -13.02 7.74 -0.45
C GLU A 139 -13.01 6.25 -0.05
N GLY A 140 -11.83 5.63 -0.02
CA GLY A 140 -11.66 4.25 0.44
C GLY A 140 -12.10 4.04 1.90
N GLU A 141 -11.78 4.97 2.79
CA GLU A 141 -12.22 4.94 4.19
C GLU A 141 -13.75 5.05 4.33
N LYS A 142 -14.37 5.95 3.57
CA LYS A 142 -15.84 6.10 3.55
C LYS A 142 -16.51 4.82 3.04
N LYS A 143 -16.00 4.24 1.94
CA LYS A 143 -16.50 2.99 1.36
C LYS A 143 -16.39 1.83 2.36
N GLN A 144 -15.25 1.68 3.03
CA GLN A 144 -15.07 0.62 4.03
C GLN A 144 -16.01 0.80 5.22
N LYS A 145 -16.24 2.03 5.67
CA LYS A 145 -17.20 2.30 6.75
C LYS A 145 -18.61 1.85 6.36
N PHE A 146 -19.04 2.17 5.14
CA PHE A 146 -20.34 1.75 4.62
C PHE A 146 -20.46 0.22 4.52
N ILE A 147 -19.44 -0.46 4.00
CA ILE A 147 -19.39 -1.93 3.92
C ILE A 147 -19.53 -2.55 5.32
N ASN A 148 -18.77 -2.05 6.30
CA ASN A 148 -18.84 -2.55 7.68
C ASN A 148 -20.24 -2.39 8.28
N GLU A 149 -20.92 -1.26 8.02
CA GLU A 149 -22.29 -1.03 8.48
C GLU A 149 -23.29 -2.01 7.84
N VAL A 150 -23.10 -2.34 6.57
CA VAL A 150 -23.91 -3.35 5.87
C VAL A 150 -23.63 -4.76 6.40
N ASP A 151 -22.37 -5.12 6.60
CA ASP A 151 -21.96 -6.44 7.09
C ASP A 151 -22.49 -6.72 8.50
N VAL A 152 -22.47 -5.73 9.40
CA VAL A 152 -23.06 -5.88 10.75
C VAL A 152 -24.55 -6.17 10.66
N LYS A 153 -25.29 -5.46 9.80
CA LYS A 153 -26.73 -5.71 9.61
C LYS A 153 -26.98 -7.09 9.01
N LYS A 154 -26.16 -7.50 8.05
CA LYS A 154 -26.22 -8.82 7.43
C LYS A 154 -26.01 -9.93 8.47
N GLN A 155 -24.99 -9.79 9.33
CA GLN A 155 -24.73 -10.75 10.42
C GLN A 155 -25.92 -10.91 11.36
N VAL A 156 -26.59 -9.80 11.72
CA VAL A 156 -27.79 -9.86 12.58
C VAL A 156 -28.90 -10.69 11.92
N ILE A 157 -29.07 -10.54 10.61
CA ILE A 157 -30.07 -11.30 9.86
C ILE A 157 -29.68 -12.78 9.73
N GLU A 158 -28.42 -13.07 9.41
CA GLU A 158 -27.90 -14.44 9.22
C GLU A 158 -27.95 -15.28 10.49
N LEU A 159 -27.68 -14.70 11.66
CA LEU A 159 -27.82 -15.39 12.95
C LEU A 159 -29.27 -15.82 13.22
N GLY A 160 -30.25 -15.05 12.72
CA GLY A 160 -31.66 -15.41 12.73
C GLY A 160 -32.34 -15.36 14.10
N GLY A 161 -33.67 -15.38 14.08
CA GLY A 161 -34.50 -15.27 15.29
C GLY A 161 -34.17 -16.27 16.40
N PRO A 162 -33.95 -17.58 16.11
CA PRO A 162 -33.64 -18.56 17.15
C PRO A 162 -32.34 -18.29 17.90
N PHE A 163 -31.31 -17.76 17.23
CA PHE A 163 -30.07 -17.38 17.91
C PHE A 163 -30.33 -16.22 18.87
N TRP A 164 -30.99 -15.16 18.39
CA TRP A 164 -31.28 -13.98 19.20
C TRP A 164 -32.23 -14.27 20.36
N ALA A 165 -33.13 -15.25 20.23
CA ALA A 165 -33.96 -15.72 21.33
C ALA A 165 -33.12 -16.32 22.47
N LYS A 166 -32.11 -17.14 22.14
CA LYS A 166 -31.18 -17.69 23.13
C LYS A 166 -30.34 -16.59 23.80
N VAL A 167 -29.89 -15.59 23.03
CA VAL A 167 -29.17 -14.43 23.57
C VAL A 167 -30.07 -13.64 24.53
N LEU A 168 -31.31 -13.35 24.15
CA LEU A 168 -32.28 -12.65 24.99
C LEU A 168 -32.56 -13.39 26.30
N GLU A 169 -32.77 -14.71 26.22
CA GLU A 169 -32.99 -15.56 27.39
C GLU A 169 -31.78 -15.52 28.33
N PHE A 170 -30.58 -15.78 27.82
CA PHE A 170 -29.35 -15.76 28.60
C PHE A 170 -29.11 -14.39 29.26
N SER A 171 -29.24 -13.30 28.50
CA SER A 171 -29.01 -11.96 29.03
C SER A 171 -30.06 -11.54 30.05
N SER A 172 -31.31 -12.00 29.91
CA SER A 172 -32.38 -11.74 30.90
C SER A 172 -32.13 -12.49 32.20
N GLN A 173 -31.76 -13.78 32.14
CA GLN A 173 -31.45 -14.59 33.32
C GLN A 173 -30.27 -14.04 34.14
N ASN A 174 -29.35 -13.35 33.48
CA ASN A 174 -28.15 -12.78 34.11
C ASN A 174 -28.28 -11.28 34.43
N ASN A 175 -29.48 -10.68 34.30
CA ASN A 175 -29.72 -9.25 34.55
C ASN A 175 -28.77 -8.31 33.78
N LEU A 176 -28.44 -8.66 32.54
CA LEU A 176 -27.48 -7.92 31.71
C LEU A 176 -28.14 -6.86 30.80
N LEU A 177 -29.47 -6.73 30.83
CA LEU A 177 -30.23 -5.94 29.86
C LEU A 177 -30.78 -4.65 30.44
N THR A 178 -30.61 -3.55 29.69
CA THR A 178 -31.46 -2.37 29.86
C THR A 178 -32.79 -2.55 29.13
N GLN A 179 -33.77 -1.68 29.41
CA GLN A 179 -35.06 -1.68 28.71
C GLN A 179 -34.89 -1.52 27.18
N ARG A 180 -33.89 -0.74 26.76
CA ARG A 180 -33.57 -0.52 25.35
C ARG A 180 -33.01 -1.79 24.70
N ASP A 181 -32.08 -2.46 25.37
CA ASP A 181 -31.47 -3.68 24.85
C ASP A 181 -32.49 -4.81 24.70
N TRP A 182 -33.39 -4.93 25.69
CA TRP A 182 -34.49 -5.89 25.62
C TRP A 182 -35.38 -5.66 24.39
N SER A 183 -35.77 -4.41 24.12
CA SER A 183 -36.62 -4.07 22.96
C SER A 183 -35.94 -4.42 21.63
N LEU A 184 -34.64 -4.16 21.52
CA LEU A 184 -33.84 -4.46 20.33
C LEU A 184 -33.69 -5.98 20.12
N LEU A 185 -33.28 -6.72 21.16
CA LEU A 185 -33.13 -8.17 21.09
C LEU A 185 -34.47 -8.88 20.84
N ASN A 186 -35.53 -8.45 21.52
CA ASN A 186 -36.88 -8.99 21.30
C ASN A 186 -37.40 -8.71 19.88
N SER A 187 -36.94 -7.63 19.24
CA SER A 187 -37.23 -7.39 17.83
C SER A 187 -36.44 -8.34 16.92
N ALA A 188 -35.18 -8.62 17.26
CA ALA A 188 -34.32 -9.53 16.51
C ALA A 188 -34.77 -11.01 16.58
N THR A 189 -35.44 -11.44 17.66
CA THR A 189 -36.01 -12.80 17.75
C THR A 189 -37.07 -13.09 16.68
N ALA A 190 -37.67 -12.05 16.10
CA ALA A 190 -38.69 -12.17 15.06
C ALA A 190 -38.11 -12.23 13.62
N ILE A 191 -36.79 -12.23 13.44
CA ILE A 191 -36.15 -12.39 12.13
C ILE A 191 -36.39 -13.81 11.58
N PRO A 192 -36.81 -13.98 10.31
CA PRO A 192 -36.87 -12.96 9.25
C PRO A 192 -38.22 -12.24 9.10
N ARG A 193 -39.27 -12.64 9.83
CA ARG A 193 -40.65 -12.17 9.65
C ARG A 193 -40.82 -10.64 9.76
N LYS A 194 -39.93 -9.95 10.48
CA LYS A 194 -39.93 -8.48 10.64
C LYS A 194 -38.94 -7.71 9.75
N VAL A 195 -38.18 -8.36 8.88
CA VAL A 195 -37.29 -7.66 7.93
C VAL A 195 -38.15 -7.18 6.75
N ARG A 196 -38.78 -6.01 6.87
CA ARG A 196 -39.33 -5.31 5.69
C ARG A 196 -38.17 -4.63 4.96
N VAL A 197 -38.00 -4.99 3.69
CA VAL A 197 -37.12 -4.32 2.71
C VAL A 197 -37.53 -2.86 2.58
#